data_AF-B7KMH2-F1
#
_entry.id   AF-B7KMH2-F1
#
_cell.length_a   1.000
_cell.length_b   1.000
_cell.length_c   1.000
_cell.angle_alpha   90.00
_cell.angle_beta   90.00
_cell.angle_gamma   90.00
#
_symmetry.space_group_name_H-M   'P 1'
#
loop_
_entity.id
_entity.type
_entity.pdbx_description
1 polymer ?
#
loop_
_entity_poly.entity_id
_entity_poly.type
_entity_poly.pdbx_seq_one_letter_code
_entity_poly.pdbx_strand_id
1 'polypeptide(L)'
;MVFKKLTEKTRSEKGYCLLGERSYATIDGIRTHHTTQKKTSVKIHWICELREERPVFVLLNGVTGWESWSIQHLIDFGLFNDRELTYFLACAGTTGRWDKLILDREQVKKVVLELVSIYGLEIND
;
A
#
# COMPACT_ATOMS: atom_id res chain seq x y z
N MET A 1 -10.78 9.03 4.82
CA MET A 1 -11.59 9.78 5.82
C MET A 1 -11.84 9.01 7.12
N VAL A 2 -12.03 7.67 7.09
CA VAL A 2 -12.26 6.84 8.30
C VAL A 2 -11.06 6.84 9.26
N PHE A 3 -9.86 6.60 8.74
CA PHE A 3 -8.65 6.54 9.58
C PHE A 3 -8.30 7.88 10.23
N LYS A 4 -8.50 9.02 9.55
CA LYS A 4 -8.24 10.35 10.13
C LYS A 4 -9.00 10.61 11.41
N LYS A 5 -10.32 10.36 11.40
CA LYS A 5 -11.14 10.49 12.60
C LYS A 5 -10.71 9.53 13.71
N LEU A 6 -10.31 8.31 13.37
CA LEU A 6 -9.83 7.32 14.33
C LEU A 6 -8.47 7.70 14.94
N THR A 7 -7.53 8.22 14.14
CA THR A 7 -6.23 8.69 14.64
C THR A 7 -6.39 9.92 15.51
N GLU A 8 -7.24 10.87 15.13
CA GLU A 8 -7.56 12.07 15.92
C GLU A 8 -8.20 11.69 17.26
N LYS A 9 -9.22 10.81 17.22
CA LYS A 9 -9.87 10.28 18.42
C LYS A 9 -8.86 9.58 19.33
N THR A 10 -8.03 8.70 18.78
CA THR A 10 -7.03 7.95 19.56
C THR A 10 -6.01 8.88 20.20
N ARG A 11 -5.53 9.90 19.49
CA ARG A 11 -4.64 10.94 20.06
C ARG A 11 -5.34 11.72 21.17
N SER A 12 -6.61 12.10 20.97
CA SER A 12 -7.39 12.80 21.97
C SER A 12 -7.63 11.97 23.23
N GLU A 13 -7.84 10.66 23.11
CA GLU A 13 -8.13 9.77 24.22
C GLU A 13 -6.89 9.23 24.93
N LYS A 14 -5.80 8.98 24.19
CA LYS A 14 -4.59 8.32 24.72
C LYS A 14 -3.36 9.21 24.78
N GLY A 15 -3.44 10.44 24.25
CA GLY A 15 -2.31 11.37 24.14
C GLY A 15 -1.35 11.07 22.99
N TYR A 16 -1.45 9.91 22.32
CA TYR A 16 -0.60 9.54 21.19
C TYR A 16 -1.31 8.58 20.21
N CYS A 17 -0.83 8.53 18.97
CA CYS A 17 -1.20 7.51 17.98
C CYS A 17 0.02 7.22 17.10
N LEU A 18 0.39 5.94 16.97
CA LEU A 18 1.57 5.51 16.21
C LEU A 18 1.39 5.66 14.69
N LEU A 19 0.14 5.78 14.21
CA LEU A 19 -0.16 6.10 12.81
C LEU A 19 -0.07 7.62 12.61
N GLY A 20 0.97 8.04 11.89
CA GLY A 20 1.10 9.41 11.39
C GLY A 20 -0.04 9.78 10.44
N GLU A 21 -0.40 11.06 10.37
CA GLU A 21 -1.51 11.54 9.52
C GLU A 21 -1.31 11.29 8.02
N ARG A 22 -0.06 11.05 7.61
CA ARG A 22 0.37 10.75 6.24
C ARG A 22 0.79 9.29 6.05
N SER A 23 0.53 8.45 7.05
CA SER A 23 0.91 7.03 7.05
C SER A 23 -0.30 6.14 6.75
N TYR A 24 -1.35 6.66 6.12
CA TYR A 24 -2.50 5.89 5.67
C TYR A 24 -3.31 6.62 4.59
N ALA A 25 -3.84 5.91 3.60
CA ALA A 25 -4.86 6.42 2.69
C ALA A 25 -5.63 5.28 1.99
N THR A 26 -6.10 5.53 0.77
CA THR A 26 -6.64 4.52 -0.14
C THR A 26 -5.94 4.59 -1.48
N ILE A 27 -5.77 3.45 -2.13
CA ILE A 27 -5.31 3.34 -3.51
C ILE A 27 -6.39 2.65 -4.33
N ASP A 28 -6.71 3.22 -5.49
CA ASP A 28 -7.64 2.59 -6.42
C ASP A 28 -7.01 1.35 -7.05
N GLY A 29 -7.82 0.31 -7.28
CA GLY A 29 -7.35 -0.93 -7.85
C GLY A 29 -8.45 -1.75 -8.51
N ILE A 30 -8.05 -2.87 -9.11
CA ILE A 30 -8.93 -3.84 -9.73
C ILE A 30 -8.65 -5.21 -9.11
N ARG A 31 -9.69 -5.81 -8.57
CA ARG A 31 -9.69 -7.19 -8.08
C ARG A 31 -10.30 -8.09 -9.14
N THR A 32 -9.61 -9.17 -9.50
CA THR A 32 -10.10 -10.16 -10.46
C THR A 32 -10.34 -11.48 -9.74
N HIS A 33 -11.59 -11.93 -9.71
CA HIS A 33 -11.97 -13.14 -8.99
C HIS A 33 -11.25 -14.37 -9.57
N HIS A 34 -10.63 -15.17 -8.71
CA HIS A 34 -9.75 -16.28 -9.09
C HIS A 34 -10.41 -17.37 -9.94
N THR A 35 -11.70 -17.66 -9.72
CA THR A 35 -12.45 -18.65 -10.53
C THR A 35 -13.18 -18.00 -11.71
N THR A 36 -14.04 -17.03 -11.44
CA THR A 36 -14.95 -16.45 -12.46
C THR A 36 -14.28 -15.43 -13.38
N GLN A 37 -13.04 -15.01 -13.08
CA GLN A 37 -12.32 -13.94 -13.79
C GLN A 37 -13.06 -12.59 -13.80
N LYS A 38 -14.12 -12.44 -13.00
CA LYS A 38 -14.87 -11.19 -12.88
C LYS A 38 -13.98 -10.11 -12.28
N LYS A 39 -13.86 -8.98 -12.98
CA LYS A 39 -13.14 -7.79 -12.51
C LYS A 39 -14.07 -6.89 -11.71
N THR A 40 -13.57 -6.32 -10.62
CA THR A 40 -14.31 -5.39 -9.77
C THR A 40 -13.36 -4.28 -9.32
N SER A 41 -13.77 -3.02 -9.50
CA SER A 41 -13.04 -1.87 -8.99
C SER A 41 -13.12 -1.85 -7.47
N VAL A 42 -11.97 -1.61 -6.82
CA VAL A 42 -11.84 -1.61 -5.36
C VAL A 42 -11.04 -0.40 -4.91
N LYS A 43 -11.27 0.04 -3.67
CA LYS A 43 -10.40 0.97 -2.96
C LYS A 43 -9.70 0.22 -1.85
N ILE A 44 -8.39 0.05 -1.96
CA ILE A 44 -7.58 -0.66 -0.97
C ILE A 44 -7.03 0.34 0.02
N HIS A 45 -7.30 0.11 1.30
CA HIS A 45 -6.70 0.89 2.38
C HIS A 45 -5.25 0.46 2.55
N TRP A 46 -4.37 1.42 2.82
CA TRP A 46 -2.99 1.13 3.17
C TRP A 46 -2.58 1.88 4.44
N ILE A 47 -1.57 1.35 5.10
CA ILE A 47 -0.85 2.01 6.19
C ILE A 47 0.66 1.90 5.97
N CYS A 48 1.41 2.80 6.60
CA CYS A 48 2.83 2.63 6.82
C CYS A 48 3.08 2.38 8.30
N GLU A 49 3.82 1.33 8.62
CA GLU A 49 4.27 1.01 9.96
C GLU A 49 5.78 0.78 9.99
N LEU A 50 6.40 0.95 11.16
CA LEU A 50 7.80 0.64 11.36
C LEU A 50 7.93 -0.82 11.82
N ARG A 51 8.66 -1.64 11.06
CA ARG A 51 9.08 -2.99 11.47
C ARG A 51 10.59 -3.02 11.54
N GLU A 52 11.13 -3.34 12.72
CA GLU A 52 12.59 -3.34 12.95
C GLU A 52 13.22 -2.01 12.48
N GLU A 53 12.59 -0.89 12.87
CA GLU A 53 12.99 0.48 12.52
C GLU A 53 12.91 0.86 11.02
N ARG A 54 12.40 -0.04 10.16
CA ARG A 54 12.24 0.22 8.73
C ARG A 54 10.78 0.50 8.37
N PRO A 55 10.49 1.52 7.54
CA PRO A 55 9.13 1.76 7.08
C PRO A 55 8.67 0.67 6.11
N VAL A 56 7.47 0.16 6.36
CA VAL A 56 6.82 -0.90 5.59
C VAL A 56 5.45 -0.41 5.14
N PHE A 57 5.23 -0.45 3.82
CA PHE A 57 3.93 -0.23 3.20
C PHE A 57 3.10 -1.51 3.33
N VAL A 58 1.92 -1.41 3.94
CA VAL A 58 1.02 -2.55 4.20
C VAL A 58 -0.35 -2.26 3.60
N LEU A 59 -0.87 -3.18 2.79
CA LEU A 59 -2.26 -3.11 2.34
C LEU A 59 -3.17 -3.78 3.37
N LEU A 60 -4.19 -3.04 3.81
CA LEU A 60 -5.23 -3.57 4.68
C LEU A 60 -6.30 -4.25 3.84
N ASN A 61 -6.67 -5.47 4.23
CA ASN A 61 -7.61 -6.32 3.49
C ASN A 61 -7.18 -6.55 2.02
N GLY A 62 -5.87 -6.77 1.82
CA GLY A 62 -5.36 -7.34 0.58
C GLY A 62 -5.95 -8.73 0.30
N VAL A 63 -5.56 -9.34 -0.81
CA VAL A 63 -6.15 -10.63 -1.22
C VAL A 63 -5.74 -11.75 -0.28
N THR A 64 -4.47 -11.75 0.10
CA THR A 64 -3.85 -12.77 0.94
C THR A 64 -3.84 -12.37 2.42
N GLY A 65 -3.97 -11.07 2.71
CA GLY A 65 -3.83 -10.51 4.06
C GLY A 65 -2.39 -10.25 4.47
N TRP A 66 -1.43 -10.52 3.58
CA TRP A 66 0.02 -10.42 3.84
C TRP A 66 0.74 -9.46 2.91
N GLU A 67 0.00 -8.73 2.07
CA GLU A 67 0.55 -7.75 1.13
C GLU A 67 1.26 -6.61 1.87
N SER A 68 2.59 -6.74 1.97
CA SER A 68 3.46 -5.76 2.62
C SER A 68 4.83 -5.73 1.96
N TRP A 69 5.41 -4.53 1.87
CA TRP A 69 6.70 -4.29 1.23
C TRP A 69 7.47 -3.24 2.04
N SER A 70 8.78 -3.46 2.23
CA SER A 70 9.63 -2.36 2.71
C SER A 70 9.63 -1.25 1.66
N ILE A 71 9.65 0.00 2.12
CA ILE A 71 9.68 1.14 1.20
C ILE A 71 10.93 1.11 0.31
N GLN A 72 12.08 0.72 0.88
CA GLN A 72 13.33 0.57 0.13
C GLN A 72 13.21 -0.45 -1.01
N HIS A 73 12.57 -1.60 -0.78
CA HIS A 73 12.39 -2.60 -1.83
C HIS A 73 11.51 -2.07 -2.97
N LEU A 74 10.49 -1.27 -2.67
CA LEU A 74 9.66 -0.64 -3.70
C LEU A 74 10.44 0.35 -4.55
N ILE A 75 11.34 1.12 -3.93
CA ILE A 75 12.26 2.04 -4.62
C ILE A 75 13.17 1.25 -5.56
N ASP A 76 13.88 0.26 -5.03
CA ASP A 76 15.00 -0.40 -5.71
C ASP A 76 14.55 -1.32 -6.88
N PHE A 77 13.38 -1.99 -6.78
CA PHE A 77 13.11 -3.17 -7.63
C PHE A 77 11.85 -3.13 -8.50
N GLY A 78 11.17 -1.99 -8.65
CA GLY A 78 10.17 -1.95 -9.73
C GLY A 78 9.10 -0.89 -9.68
N LEU A 79 8.92 -0.16 -8.57
CA LEU A 79 7.86 0.85 -8.55
C LEU A 79 8.15 2.03 -9.49
N PHE A 80 9.43 2.38 -9.67
CA PHE A 80 9.87 3.50 -10.51
C PHE A 80 10.51 3.08 -11.85
N ASN A 81 10.66 1.78 -12.11
CA ASN A 81 11.13 1.31 -13.41
C ASN A 81 10.00 1.43 -14.47
N ASP A 82 9.96 2.54 -15.19
CA ASP A 82 8.87 2.86 -16.12
C ASP A 82 8.84 2.01 -17.39
N ARG A 83 9.79 1.11 -17.59
CA ARG A 83 9.96 0.42 -18.87
C ARG A 83 8.91 -0.65 -19.17
N GLU A 84 8.10 -1.14 -18.22
CA GLU A 84 7.30 -2.36 -18.49
C GLU A 84 5.83 -2.42 -17.99
N LEU A 85 5.38 -1.67 -16.96
CA LEU A 85 4.03 -1.89 -16.39
C LEU A 85 3.26 -0.60 -16.04
N THR A 86 2.01 -0.48 -16.47
CA THR A 86 1.13 0.67 -16.11
C THR A 86 0.42 0.51 -14.76
N TYR A 87 0.67 -0.59 -14.05
CA TYR A 87 0.00 -0.95 -12.80
C TYR A 87 0.99 -1.52 -11.78
N PHE A 88 0.62 -1.48 -10.51
CA PHE A 88 1.34 -2.16 -9.44
C PHE A 88 0.67 -3.51 -9.14
N LEU A 89 1.39 -4.63 -9.30
CA LEU A 89 0.86 -5.96 -9.06
C LEU A 89 0.99 -6.33 -7.58
N ALA A 90 -0.08 -6.12 -6.80
CA ALA A 90 -0.09 -6.46 -5.37
C ALA A 90 -0.28 -7.97 -5.14
N CYS A 91 -1.05 -8.65 -6.00
CA CYS A 91 -1.18 -10.11 -5.98
C CYS A 91 -1.41 -10.63 -7.40
N ALA A 92 -0.62 -11.61 -7.84
CA ALA A 92 -0.78 -12.25 -9.15
C ALA A 92 -2.07 -13.09 -9.27
N GLY A 93 -2.64 -13.48 -8.12
CA GLY A 93 -3.75 -14.42 -8.03
C GLY A 93 -3.29 -15.88 -8.14
N THR A 94 -4.15 -16.80 -7.70
CA THR A 94 -3.99 -18.25 -7.85
C THR A 94 -5.37 -18.84 -8.04
N THR A 95 -5.60 -19.51 -9.17
CA THR A 95 -6.88 -20.14 -9.50
C THR A 95 -7.32 -21.07 -8.37
N GLY A 96 -8.59 -20.94 -7.96
CA GLY A 96 -9.17 -21.68 -6.84
C GLY A 96 -8.80 -21.18 -5.43
N ARG A 97 -7.96 -20.14 -5.28
CA ARG A 97 -7.48 -19.71 -3.96
C ARG A 97 -7.48 -18.20 -3.73
N TRP A 98 -6.82 -17.44 -4.59
CA TRP A 98 -6.56 -16.01 -4.37
C TRP A 98 -6.87 -15.20 -5.61
N ASP A 99 -7.62 -14.11 -5.43
CA ASP A 99 -7.92 -13.17 -6.49
C ASP A 99 -6.65 -12.46 -6.98
N LYS A 100 -6.63 -12.02 -8.24
CA LYS A 100 -5.59 -11.08 -8.68
C LYS A 100 -5.93 -9.69 -8.18
N LEU A 101 -4.94 -8.95 -7.68
CA LEU A 101 -5.08 -7.55 -7.28
C LEU A 101 -4.01 -6.71 -7.97
N ILE A 102 -4.47 -5.75 -8.77
CA ILE A 102 -3.64 -4.70 -9.35
C ILE A 102 -4.08 -3.35 -8.79
N LEU A 103 -3.12 -2.47 -8.52
CA LEU A 103 -3.32 -1.13 -8.01
C LEU A 103 -2.89 -0.09 -9.03
N ASP A 104 -3.45 1.12 -8.91
CA ASP A 104 -3.00 2.30 -9.65
C ASP A 104 -1.55 2.62 -9.26
N ARG A 105 -0.64 2.42 -10.23
CA ARG A 105 0.80 2.58 -10.00
C ARG A 105 1.19 3.99 -9.59
N GLU A 106 0.57 5.00 -10.19
CA GLU A 106 0.90 6.40 -9.93
C GLU A 106 0.46 6.82 -8.53
N GLN A 107 -0.65 6.29 -8.04
CA GLN A 107 -1.04 6.44 -6.64
C GLN A 107 -0.05 5.76 -5.69
N VAL A 108 0.42 4.53 -6.00
CA VAL A 108 1.46 3.86 -5.20
C VAL A 108 2.77 4.66 -5.20
N LYS A 109 3.22 5.17 -6.36
CA LYS A 109 4.42 6.03 -6.48
C LYS A 109 4.31 7.26 -5.59
N LYS A 110 3.18 7.98 -5.65
CA LYS A 110 2.96 9.17 -4.82
C LYS A 110 3.05 8.85 -3.33
N VAL A 111 2.45 7.74 -2.90
CA VAL A 111 2.54 7.28 -1.52
C VAL A 111 3.98 6.98 -1.14
N VAL A 112 4.72 6.23 -1.96
CA VAL A 112 6.12 5.90 -1.66
C VAL A 112 7.00 7.15 -1.60
N LEU A 113 6.86 8.10 -2.52
CA LEU A 113 7.59 9.37 -2.51
C LEU A 113 7.29 10.20 -1.25
N GLU A 114 6.03 10.22 -0.80
CA GLU A 114 5.65 10.90 0.44
C GLU A 114 6.30 10.22 1.66
N LEU A 115 6.31 8.89 1.71
CA LEU A 115 6.94 8.13 2.80
C LEU A 115 8.46 8.29 2.79
N VAL A 116 9.11 8.30 1.61
CA VAL A 116 10.54 8.61 1.46
C VAL A 116 10.87 9.96 2.10
N SER A 117 10.08 10.99 1.81
CA SER A 117 10.27 12.33 2.41
C SER A 117 10.07 12.35 3.91
N ILE A 118 9.10 11.60 4.44
CA ILE A 118 8.81 11.53 5.88
C ILE A 118 9.93 10.83 6.65
N TYR A 119 10.46 9.74 6.10
CA TYR A 119 11.45 8.89 6.78
C TYR A 119 12.90 9.20 6.38
N GLY A 120 13.14 10.15 5.48
CA GLY A 120 14.47 10.55 5.04
C GLY A 120 15.24 9.45 4.31
N LEU A 121 14.53 8.65 3.49
CA LEU A 121 15.14 7.59 2.70
C LEU A 121 15.80 8.15 1.43
N GLU A 122 16.79 7.43 0.90
CA GLU A 122 17.44 7.78 -0.38
C GLU A 122 16.83 6.97 -1.53
N ILE A 123 16.58 7.64 -2.65
CA ILE A 123 16.21 7.00 -3.91
C ILE A 123 17.52 6.78 -4.67
N ASN A 124 17.92 5.52 -4.84
CA ASN A 124 19.09 5.18 -5.64
C ASN A 124 18.67 5.16 -7.11
N ASP A 125 19.30 6.01 -7.93
CA ASP A 125 19.12 6.08 -9.38
C ASP A 125 19.87 4.95 -10.11
#